data_AF-A0A382NQC9-F1
#
_entry.id   AF-A0A382NQC9-F1
#
_cell.length_a   1.000
_cell.length_b   1.000
_cell.length_c   1.000
_cell.angle_alpha   90.00
_cell.angle_beta   90.00
_cell.angle_gamma   90.00
#
_symmetry.space_group_name_H-M   'P 1'
#
loop_
_entity.id
_entity.type
_entity.pdbx_description
1 polymer ?
#
loop_
_entity_poly.entity_id
_entity_poly.type
_entity_poly.pdbx_seq_one_letter_code
_entity_poly.pdbx_strand_id
1 'polypeptide(L)'
;MKSKNWLQRHKKDMYVKKAKKEDYLTRSAFKLIEIEKKFKIISNSKQILELGSSPGGWSQVICNINKKSSIHAFDLLEMKFSHENINFFRQDFLKYDFKSFNKKYDLILSDIAPNTT
;
A
#
# COMPACT_ATOMS: atom_id res chain seq x y z
N MET A 1 -9.65 -22.91 -7.16
CA MET A 1 -8.39 -23.65 -6.89
C MET A 1 -7.21 -22.84 -7.46
N LYS A 2 -6.23 -22.45 -6.64
CA LYS A 2 -5.03 -21.75 -7.16
C LYS A 2 -4.17 -22.74 -7.95
N SER A 3 -3.80 -22.41 -9.20
CA SER A 3 -2.99 -23.28 -10.05
C SER A 3 -1.68 -23.69 -9.35
N LYS A 4 -1.31 -24.98 -9.44
CA LYS A 4 -0.04 -25.52 -8.89
C LYS A 4 1.19 -24.70 -9.34
N ASN A 5 1.13 -24.09 -10.52
CA ASN A 5 2.19 -23.24 -11.07
C ASN A 5 2.29 -21.88 -10.36
N TRP A 6 1.18 -21.28 -9.93
CA TRP A 6 1.19 -20.03 -9.15
C TRP A 6 1.83 -20.23 -7.79
N LEU A 7 1.48 -21.33 -7.10
CA LEU A 7 2.07 -21.73 -5.81
C LEU A 7 3.57 -21.99 -5.92
N GLN A 8 4.04 -22.65 -7.00
CA GLN A 8 5.47 -22.85 -7.23
C GLN A 8 6.22 -21.55 -7.52
N ARG A 9 5.66 -20.64 -8.34
CA ARG A 9 6.27 -19.32 -8.59
C ARG A 9 6.34 -18.50 -7.31
N HIS A 10 5.28 -18.48 -6.51
CA HIS A 10 5.26 -17.77 -5.22
C HIS A 10 6.31 -18.32 -4.25
N LYS A 11 6.52 -19.65 -4.19
CA LYS A 11 7.58 -20.28 -3.39
C LYS A 11 8.99 -19.96 -3.88
N LYS A 12 9.17 -19.71 -5.19
CA LYS A 12 10.45 -19.34 -5.81
C LYS A 12 10.71 -17.84 -5.89
N ASP A 13 9.72 -17.01 -5.55
CA ASP A 13 9.84 -15.57 -5.62
C ASP A 13 10.80 -15.03 -4.55
N MET A 14 11.93 -14.51 -5.00
CA MET A 14 12.94 -13.91 -4.14
C MET A 14 12.38 -12.75 -3.32
N TYR A 15 11.42 -11.98 -3.85
CA TYR A 15 10.83 -10.84 -3.16
C TYR A 15 9.84 -11.25 -2.08
N VAL A 16 9.20 -12.42 -2.19
CA VAL A 16 8.39 -12.97 -1.10
C VAL A 16 9.29 -13.40 0.06
N LYS A 17 10.42 -14.06 -0.23
CA LYS A 17 11.41 -14.42 0.78
C LYS A 17 12.04 -13.18 1.41
N LYS A 18 12.37 -12.19 0.58
CA LYS A 18 12.94 -10.91 1.02
C LYS A 18 11.96 -10.14 1.90
N ALA A 19 10.68 -10.06 1.51
CA ALA A 19 9.65 -9.40 2.31
C ALA A 19 9.54 -10.03 3.70
N LYS A 20 9.51 -11.38 3.78
CA LYS A 20 9.52 -12.08 5.08
C LYS A 20 10.79 -11.83 5.89
N LYS A 21 11.96 -11.79 5.24
CA LYS A 21 13.25 -11.55 5.92
C LYS A 21 13.36 -10.12 6.45
N GLU A 22 12.80 -9.15 5.72
CA GLU A 22 12.85 -7.72 6.04
C GLU A 22 11.54 -7.21 6.70
N ASP A 23 10.69 -8.14 7.16
CA ASP A 23 9.42 -7.88 7.86
C ASP A 23 8.42 -6.96 7.12
N TYR A 24 8.41 -7.06 5.79
CA TYR A 24 7.38 -6.43 4.95
C TYR A 24 6.17 -7.35 4.74
N LEU A 25 4.96 -6.80 4.87
CA LEU A 25 3.71 -7.54 4.71
C LEU A 25 3.50 -8.14 3.31
N THR A 26 4.07 -7.49 2.28
CA THR A 26 3.92 -7.91 0.89
C THR A 26 5.21 -7.71 0.10
N ARG A 27 5.35 -8.46 -0.99
CA ARG A 27 6.46 -8.25 -1.95
C ARG A 27 6.34 -6.94 -2.72
N SER A 28 5.14 -6.36 -2.86
CA SER A 28 4.95 -5.11 -3.61
C SER A 28 5.53 -3.90 -2.89
N ALA A 29 5.82 -4.01 -1.59
CA ALA A 29 6.57 -3.01 -0.82
C ALA A 29 7.86 -2.56 -1.54
N PHE A 30 8.57 -3.50 -2.17
CA PHE A 30 9.83 -3.19 -2.88
C PHE A 30 9.63 -2.27 -4.09
N LYS A 31 8.46 -2.32 -4.76
CA LYS A 31 8.15 -1.37 -5.83
C LYS A 31 8.17 0.07 -5.31
N LEU A 32 7.47 0.31 -4.19
CA LEU A 32 7.36 1.65 -3.61
C LEU A 32 8.68 2.12 -3.01
N ILE A 33 9.46 1.20 -2.40
CA ILE A 33 10.82 1.50 -1.92
C ILE A 33 11.73 1.94 -3.07
N GLU A 34 11.67 1.27 -4.22
CA GLU A 34 12.47 1.64 -5.40
C GLU A 34 12.02 2.97 -6.02
N ILE A 35 10.70 3.20 -6.11
CA ILE A 35 10.13 4.48 -6.53
C ILE A 35 10.61 5.60 -5.61
N GLU A 36 10.55 5.40 -4.28
CA GLU A 36 10.99 6.42 -3.32
C GLU A 36 12.48 6.74 -3.48
N LYS A 37 13.33 5.72 -3.61
CA LYS A 37 14.78 5.92 -3.79
C LYS A 37 15.10 6.82 -4.99
N LYS A 38 14.30 6.74 -6.05
CA LYS A 38 14.51 7.50 -7.28
C LYS A 38 13.87 8.88 -7.27
N PHE A 39 12.64 8.99 -6.75
CA PHE A 39 11.81 10.18 -6.94
C PHE A 39 11.52 10.95 -5.64
N LYS A 40 11.79 10.36 -4.47
CA LYS A 40 11.57 10.99 -3.15
C LYS A 40 10.17 11.58 -2.99
N ILE A 41 9.15 10.85 -3.42
CA ILE A 41 7.76 11.32 -3.42
C ILE A 41 7.11 11.22 -2.04
N ILE A 42 7.51 10.24 -1.22
CA ILE A 42 6.96 10.00 0.12
C ILE A 42 7.62 10.92 1.15
N SER A 43 8.95 11.07 1.11
CA SER A 43 9.68 11.93 2.05
C SER A 43 9.21 13.39 2.03
N ASN A 44 8.69 13.83 0.88
CA ASN A 44 8.24 15.20 0.65
C ASN A 44 6.72 15.40 0.78
N SER A 45 5.97 14.35 1.11
CA SER A 45 4.50 14.40 1.21
C SER A 45 4.03 14.35 2.66
N LYS A 46 3.09 15.22 3.03
CA LYS A 46 2.46 15.22 4.37
C LYS A 46 1.10 14.56 4.35
N GLN A 47 0.26 14.87 3.37
CA GLN A 47 -1.07 14.28 3.19
C GLN A 47 -1.06 13.31 2.02
N ILE A 48 -1.27 12.02 2.31
CA ILE A 48 -1.22 10.95 1.31
C ILE A 48 -2.58 10.26 1.20
N LEU A 49 -3.04 10.03 -0.02
CA LEU A 49 -4.20 9.19 -0.32
C LEU A 49 -3.71 7.87 -0.95
N GLU A 50 -4.05 6.75 -0.35
CA GLU A 50 -3.71 5.41 -0.85
C GLU A 50 -5.00 4.66 -1.24
N LEU A 51 -5.10 4.25 -2.51
CA LEU A 51 -6.24 3.51 -3.03
C LEU A 51 -5.85 2.05 -3.32
N GLY A 52 -6.57 1.12 -2.73
CA GLY A 52 -6.25 -0.32 -2.78
C GLY A 52 -5.17 -0.71 -1.78
N SER A 53 -5.33 -0.28 -0.52
CA SER A 53 -4.28 -0.41 0.48
C SER A 53 -4.15 -1.82 1.08
N SER A 54 -5.14 -2.72 0.92
CA SER A 54 -5.07 -4.06 1.53
C SER A 54 -4.00 -4.93 0.83
N PRO A 55 -3.14 -5.65 1.59
CA PRO A 55 -3.18 -5.87 3.04
C PRO A 55 -2.38 -4.86 3.89
N GLY A 56 -1.81 -3.81 3.29
CA GLY A 56 -1.11 -2.71 3.99
C GLY A 56 0.39 -2.62 3.69
N GLY A 57 0.87 -3.28 2.64
CA GLY A 57 2.30 -3.35 2.33
C GLY A 57 2.91 -2.02 1.90
N TRP A 58 2.17 -1.21 1.14
CA TRP A 58 2.60 0.14 0.76
C TRP A 58 2.41 1.11 1.92
N SER A 59 1.30 1.04 2.66
CA SER A 59 1.09 1.80 3.90
C SER A 59 2.25 1.62 4.91
N GLN A 60 2.73 0.39 5.08
CA GLN A 60 3.90 0.08 5.92
C GLN A 60 5.15 0.80 5.44
N VAL A 61 5.41 0.80 4.13
CA VAL A 61 6.55 1.52 3.53
C VAL A 61 6.45 3.02 3.77
N ILE A 62 5.27 3.60 3.58
CA ILE A 62 5.01 5.03 3.79
C ILE A 62 5.32 5.43 5.24
N CYS A 63 4.77 4.71 6.22
CA CYS A 63 5.00 4.99 7.65
C CYS A 63 6.48 4.84 8.05
N ASN A 64 7.19 3.87 7.48
CA ASN A 64 8.61 3.67 7.74
C ASN A 64 9.48 4.81 7.21
N ILE A 65 9.16 5.34 6.02
CA ILE A 65 9.91 6.42 5.37
C ILE A 65 9.56 7.78 5.98
N ASN A 66 8.28 8.04 6.22
CA ASN A 66 7.79 9.33 6.70
C ASN A 66 6.86 9.17 7.90
N LYS A 67 7.44 9.20 9.10
CA LYS A 67 6.72 9.10 10.37
C LYS A 67 5.77 10.28 10.65
N LYS A 68 5.82 11.34 9.83
CA LYS A 68 4.98 12.54 10.00
C LYS A 68 3.86 12.65 8.96
N SER A 69 3.80 11.74 7.99
CA SER A 69 2.73 11.76 7.00
C SER A 69 1.41 11.28 7.61
N SER A 70 0.30 11.92 7.26
CA SER A 70 -1.05 11.43 7.51
C SER A 70 -1.58 10.76 6.25
N ILE A 71 -2.09 9.55 6.39
CA ILE A 71 -2.51 8.70 5.28
C ILE A 71 -4.02 8.48 5.40
N HIS A 72 -4.76 8.78 4.33
CA HIS A 72 -6.11 8.25 4.14
C HIS A 72 -5.99 7.03 3.21
N ALA A 73 -6.37 5.85 3.70
CA ALA A 73 -6.22 4.60 2.98
C ALA A 73 -7.60 3.99 2.70
N PHE A 74 -7.85 3.57 1.47
CA PHE A 74 -9.13 2.98 1.05
C PHE A 74 -8.92 1.59 0.48
N ASP A 75 -9.75 0.65 0.92
CA ASP A 75 -9.88 -0.68 0.30
C ASP A 75 -11.25 -1.29 0.60
N LEU A 76 -11.70 -2.24 -0.21
CA LEU A 76 -12.88 -3.05 0.09
C LEU A 76 -12.58 -4.14 1.14
N LEU A 77 -11.34 -4.61 1.15
CA LEU A 77 -10.83 -5.65 2.01
C LEU A 77 -10.25 -5.06 3.28
N GLU A 78 -10.20 -5.86 4.34
CA GLU A 78 -9.56 -5.46 5.58
C GLU A 78 -8.05 -5.24 5.38
N MET A 79 -7.51 -4.20 6.01
CA MET A 79 -6.08 -3.92 6.02
C MET A 79 -5.47 -4.50 7.29
N LYS A 80 -4.43 -5.32 7.14
CA LYS A 80 -3.76 -5.98 8.28
C LYS A 80 -2.78 -5.07 9.00
N PHE A 81 -2.21 -4.12 8.26
CA PHE A 81 -1.33 -3.12 8.85
C PHE A 81 -2.13 -2.05 9.57
N SER A 82 -1.74 -1.73 10.80
CA SER A 82 -2.31 -0.65 11.59
C SER A 82 -1.20 0.28 12.07
N HIS A 83 -1.41 1.59 11.96
CA HIS A 83 -0.49 2.60 12.45
C HIS A 83 -1.29 3.88 12.76
N GLU A 84 -0.90 4.64 13.78
CA GLU A 84 -1.61 5.86 14.23
C GLU A 84 -1.80 6.91 13.13
N ASN A 85 -0.82 7.01 12.23
CA ASN A 85 -0.83 7.91 11.08
C ASN A 85 -1.82 7.53 9.98
N ILE A 86 -2.44 6.34 10.03
CA ILE A 86 -3.34 5.85 8.98
C ILE A 86 -4.79 5.95 9.44
N ASN A 87 -5.58 6.68 8.65
CA ASN A 87 -7.03 6.63 8.71
C ASN A 87 -7.54 5.70 7.60
N PHE A 88 -7.92 4.47 7.97
CA PHE A 88 -8.35 3.44 7.03
C PHE A 88 -9.87 3.41 6.85
N PHE A 89 -10.30 3.43 5.60
CA PHE A 89 -11.71 3.38 5.19
C PHE A 89 -11.97 2.08 4.42
N ARG A 90 -12.70 1.16 5.05
CA ARG A 90 -13.13 -0.07 4.39
C ARG A 90 -14.36 0.19 3.52
N GLN A 91 -14.15 0.80 2.35
CA GLN A 91 -15.23 1.26 1.47
C GLN A 91 -14.80 1.27 0.01
N ASP A 92 -15.78 1.19 -0.89
CA ASP A 92 -15.62 1.51 -2.30
C ASP A 92 -15.32 3.00 -2.49
N PHE A 93 -14.08 3.32 -2.85
CA PHE A 93 -13.65 4.71 -3.07
C PHE A 93 -14.38 5.39 -4.24
N LEU A 94 -14.93 4.64 -5.21
CA LEU A 94 -15.70 5.22 -6.31
C LEU A 94 -17.04 5.80 -5.85
N LYS A 95 -17.55 5.34 -4.70
CA LYS A 95 -18.78 5.81 -4.08
C LYS A 95 -18.51 6.79 -2.94
N TYR A 96 -17.25 7.16 -2.71
CA TYR A 96 -16.87 8.05 -1.64
C TYR A 96 -16.90 9.51 -2.08
N ASP A 97 -17.51 10.39 -1.28
CA ASP A 97 -17.45 11.83 -1.53
C ASP A 97 -16.16 12.41 -0.94
N PHE A 98 -15.11 12.47 -1.76
CA PHE A 98 -13.84 13.06 -1.37
C PHE A 98 -13.92 14.57 -1.04
N LYS A 99 -14.98 15.29 -1.45
CA LYS A 99 -15.15 16.70 -1.08
C LYS A 99 -15.37 16.86 0.42
N SER A 100 -15.95 15.84 1.08
CA SER A 100 -16.19 15.82 2.52
C SER A 100 -14.91 15.96 3.35
N PHE A 101 -13.77 15.52 2.83
CA PHE A 101 -12.51 15.67 3.57
C PHE A 101 -12.03 17.12 3.65
N ASN A 102 -12.42 17.98 2.71
CA ASN A 102 -11.91 19.35 2.60
C ASN A 102 -10.37 19.43 2.74
N LYS A 103 -9.65 18.43 2.19
CA LYS A 103 -8.19 18.31 2.25
C LYS A 103 -7.61 18.33 0.83
N LYS A 104 -6.41 18.88 0.71
CA LYS A 104 -5.53 18.67 -0.44
C LYS A 104 -4.56 17.54 -0.12
N TYR A 105 -4.33 16.65 -1.07
CA TYR A 105 -3.33 15.58 -0.96
C TYR A 105 -2.10 15.99 -1.74
N ASP A 106 -0.93 15.77 -1.14
CA ASP A 106 0.37 16.00 -1.79
C ASP A 106 0.70 14.84 -2.74
N LEU A 107 0.22 13.63 -2.40
CA LEU A 107 0.49 12.41 -3.13
C LEU A 107 -0.74 11.48 -3.12
N ILE A 108 -1.04 10.92 -4.30
CA ILE A 108 -2.04 9.87 -4.48
C ILE A 108 -1.33 8.63 -5.02
N LEU A 109 -1.54 7.49 -4.37
CA LEU A 109 -0.93 6.20 -4.72
C LEU A 109 -2.00 5.14 -5.00
N SER A 110 -1.71 4.24 -5.93
CA SER A 110 -2.49 3.02 -6.14
C SER A 110 -1.64 1.89 -6.71
N ASP A 111 -1.76 0.69 -6.15
CA ASP A 111 -1.26 -0.59 -6.71
C ASP A 111 -2.43 -1.55 -6.98
N ILE A 112 -3.65 -1.01 -7.22
CA ILE A 112 -4.84 -1.83 -7.49
C ILE A 112 -4.61 -2.65 -8.75
N ALA A 113 -4.79 -3.96 -8.62
CA ALA A 113 -4.81 -4.88 -9.75
C ALA A 113 -5.91 -5.94 -9.54
N PRO A 114 -6.64 -6.33 -10.61
CA PRO A 114 -7.62 -7.41 -10.51
C PRO A 114 -6.93 -8.77 -10.30
N ASN A 115 -7.68 -9.73 -9.75
CA ASN A 115 -7.24 -11.12 -9.72
C ASN A 115 -7.09 -11.63 -11.16
N THR A 116 -5.89 -12.03 -11.54
CA THR A 116 -5.61 -12.65 -12.83
C THR A 116 -5.89 -14.15 -12.75
N THR A 117 -6.52 -14.70 -13.79
CA THR A 117 -6.85 -16.13 -13.94
C THR A 117 -5.74 -16.90 -14.62
#